data_AF-A0A0F9C953-F1
#
_entry.id   AF-A0A0F9C953-F1
#
_cell.length_a   1.000
_cell.length_b   1.000
_cell.length_c   1.000
_cell.angle_alpha   90.00
_cell.angle_beta   90.00
_cell.angle_gamma   90.00
#
_symmetry.space_group_name_H-M   'P 1'
#
loop_
_entity.id
_entity.type
_entity.pdbx_description
1 polymer ?
#
loop_
_entity_poly.entity_id
_entity_poly.type
_entity_poly.pdbx_seq_one_letter_code
_entity_poly.pdbx_strand_id
1 'polypeptide(L)'
;MALQITNRCQVGLNGLKYTIAGQVHSQRISRSPSKIITGSAEYANEQFLSNWITKDQRGGLLVDEMDESVDADRYWWSTCDTRFPGHLIPNQLATEIPIPNWASPTGTDDPDTAWTDDANAINGNIGNYAFEDTEANTYSKYLEFTFSAASVISVAAYLSSETDDMTQVSMDYSLNGTDWTNFFEGAGINDAYNTHDLNSGAPVASVIEIRIKLYNDDDAVFREMRINNVEIGVDNSSGTVTKWKEFNSETYMATGAFLNKIDSTALYYELVREFSEASITDLEVAFGELIITLGDADEYYHMTTAESFSISSDANNTDQWTKCIYWSGKLYGCKSDGTMTSCTTAGGSTTAADASGGLDELVDDNDLQRLFTHFKSD
;
A
#
# COMPACT_ATOMS: atom_id res chain seq x y z
N MET A 1 -2.96 7.94 27.75
CA MET A 1 -4.08 8.82 28.19
C MET A 1 -3.89 9.23 29.64
N ALA A 2 -4.27 10.45 29.99
CA ALA A 2 -3.89 11.10 31.26
C ALA A 2 -4.68 10.57 32.47
N LEU A 3 -3.99 10.36 33.57
CA LEU A 3 -4.55 10.00 34.88
C LEU A 3 -5.42 11.16 35.39
N GLN A 4 -6.73 10.95 35.55
CA GLN A 4 -7.62 11.93 36.18
C GLN A 4 -8.02 11.46 37.58
N ILE A 5 -7.77 12.29 38.59
CA ILE A 5 -8.31 12.05 39.94
C ILE A 5 -9.78 12.41 39.91
N THR A 6 -10.66 11.41 40.04
CA THR A 6 -12.11 11.61 39.98
C THR A 6 -12.73 11.87 41.35
N ASN A 7 -12.09 11.42 42.43
CA ASN A 7 -12.52 11.63 43.82
C ASN A 7 -11.35 11.46 44.81
N ARG A 8 -11.58 11.78 46.09
CA ARG A 8 -10.56 11.85 47.17
C ARG A 8 -9.70 10.58 47.38
N CYS A 9 -10.11 9.43 46.85
CA CYS A 9 -9.35 8.17 46.86
C CYS A 9 -9.54 7.37 45.55
N GLN A 10 -9.86 8.01 44.42
CA GLN A 10 -10.13 7.34 43.16
C GLN A 10 -9.32 7.91 42.01
N VAL A 11 -8.79 7.02 41.17
CA VAL A 11 -8.12 7.37 39.92
C VAL A 11 -8.83 6.72 38.73
N GLY A 12 -8.98 7.48 37.65
CA GLY A 12 -9.44 6.98 36.36
C GLY A 12 -8.25 6.58 35.49
N LEU A 13 -8.26 5.34 35.00
CA LEU A 13 -7.30 4.80 34.03
C LEU A 13 -8.07 4.08 32.93
N ASN A 14 -7.93 4.53 31.68
CA ASN A 14 -8.58 3.93 30.50
C ASN A 14 -10.09 3.72 30.65
N GLY A 15 -10.80 4.72 31.19
CA GLY A 15 -12.25 4.66 31.43
C GLY A 15 -12.69 3.86 32.65
N LEU A 16 -11.78 3.11 33.29
CA LEU A 16 -12.03 2.34 34.50
C LEU A 16 -11.62 3.12 35.75
N LYS A 17 -12.38 2.95 36.84
CA LYS A 17 -12.16 3.65 38.13
C LYS A 17 -11.56 2.70 39.15
N TYR A 18 -10.41 3.09 39.72
CA TYR A 18 -9.71 2.32 40.75
C TYR A 18 -9.74 3.08 42.08
N THR A 19 -10.11 2.40 43.16
CA THR A 19 -10.08 2.95 44.52
C THR A 19 -8.74 2.60 45.15
N ILE A 20 -8.00 3.59 45.63
CA ILE A 20 -6.68 3.41 46.25
C ILE A 20 -6.81 3.62 47.76
N ALA A 21 -6.14 2.77 48.55
CA ALA A 21 -6.06 2.93 50.00
C ALA A 21 -5.09 4.07 50.37
N GLY A 22 -5.53 5.32 50.21
CA GLY A 22 -4.75 6.52 50.56
C GLY A 22 -5.26 7.77 49.84
N GLN A 23 -4.93 8.95 50.37
CA GLN A 23 -5.25 10.22 49.70
C GLN A 23 -4.37 10.41 48.46
N VAL A 24 -5.02 10.57 47.30
CA VAL A 24 -4.34 10.87 46.04
C VAL A 24 -4.25 12.39 45.89
N HIS A 25 -3.04 12.92 45.71
CA HIS A 25 -2.79 14.35 45.47
C HIS A 25 -2.38 14.54 44.01
N SER A 26 -2.98 15.50 43.30
CA SER A 26 -2.44 15.95 42.02
C SER A 26 -1.29 16.90 42.28
N GLN A 27 -0.09 16.51 41.90
CA GLN A 27 1.05 17.43 41.87
C GLN A 27 1.23 17.88 40.42
N ARG A 28 1.08 19.18 40.16
CA ARG A 28 1.47 19.77 38.89
C ARG A 28 2.99 19.74 38.85
N ILE A 29 3.58 18.71 38.26
CA ILE A 29 5.01 18.65 37.99
C ILE A 29 5.28 19.54 36.78
N SER A 30 5.11 20.85 36.94
CA SER A 30 5.81 21.80 36.08
C SER A 30 7.24 21.80 36.58
N ARG A 31 8.06 20.84 36.11
CA ARG A 31 9.51 21.02 36.17
C ARG A 31 9.77 22.29 35.37
N SER A 32 9.99 23.41 36.05
CA SER A 32 10.62 24.56 35.41
C SER A 32 11.87 24.00 34.72
N PRO A 33 12.08 24.28 33.42
CA PRO A 33 13.23 23.74 32.70
C PRO A 33 14.49 24.06 33.50
N SER A 34 15.37 23.07 33.63
CA SER A 34 16.67 23.30 34.26
C SER A 34 17.36 24.44 33.53
N LYS A 35 17.72 25.52 34.24
CA LYS A 35 18.53 26.59 33.67
C LYS A 35 19.94 26.03 33.48
N ILE A 36 20.28 25.67 32.26
CA ILE A 36 21.65 25.32 31.88
C ILE A 36 22.34 26.63 31.50
N ILE A 37 23.43 26.95 32.19
CA ILE A 37 24.24 28.14 31.91
C ILE A 37 25.47 27.67 31.13
N THR A 38 25.55 28.06 29.86
CA THR A 38 26.73 27.83 29.03
C THR A 38 27.53 29.13 28.97
N GLY A 39 28.64 29.20 29.71
CA GLY A 39 29.46 30.42 29.86
C GLY A 39 29.93 30.67 31.30
N SER A 40 30.48 31.86 31.57
CA SER A 40 30.95 32.23 32.91
C SER A 40 29.79 32.38 33.90
N ALA A 41 29.88 31.68 35.04
CA ALA A 41 28.89 31.72 36.11
C ALA A 41 28.76 33.11 36.78
N GLU A 42 29.76 33.97 36.63
CA GLU A 42 29.79 35.32 37.21
C GLU A 42 28.75 36.25 36.57
N TYR A 43 28.39 36.01 35.30
CA TYR A 43 27.41 36.81 34.54
C TYR A 43 26.03 36.14 34.44
N ALA A 44 25.83 34.98 35.08
CA ALA A 44 24.59 34.20 35.01
C ALA A 44 23.34 34.92 35.56
N ASN A 45 23.55 36.00 36.32
CA ASN A 45 22.53 36.80 36.97
C ASN A 45 22.11 38.02 36.13
N GLU A 46 22.86 38.34 35.07
CA GLU A 46 22.63 39.51 34.22
C GLU A 46 21.79 39.11 32.99
N GLN A 47 20.48 39.29 33.11
CA GLN A 47 19.47 38.85 32.14
C GLN A 47 19.63 39.47 30.72
N PHE A 48 20.38 40.56 30.58
CA PHE A 48 20.60 41.23 29.29
C PHE A 48 21.95 40.90 28.65
N LEU A 49 22.92 40.44 29.42
CA LEU A 49 24.30 40.20 28.93
C LEU A 49 24.62 38.72 28.75
N SER A 50 23.85 37.82 29.37
CA SER A 50 24.06 36.36 29.30
C SER A 50 22.75 35.62 29.07
N ASN A 51 21.99 36.03 28.04
CA ASN A 51 20.80 35.30 27.63
C ASN A 51 20.96 34.75 26.22
N TRP A 52 21.37 33.49 26.15
CA TRP A 52 21.07 32.65 25.02
C TRP A 52 19.90 31.75 25.41
N ILE A 53 18.70 32.09 24.91
CA ILE A 53 17.49 31.31 25.16
C ILE A 53 17.35 30.33 24.00
N THR A 54 17.99 29.17 24.11
CA THR A 54 17.65 28.01 23.30
C THR A 54 16.32 27.48 23.84
N LYS A 55 15.23 27.84 23.18
CA LYS A 55 13.89 27.31 23.46
C LYS A 55 13.84 25.79 23.21
N ASP A 56 14.86 25.29 22.52
CA ASP A 56 15.04 23.93 22.08
C ASP A 56 16.54 23.60 22.00
N GLN A 57 16.96 22.45 22.53
CA GLN A 57 18.35 21.97 22.47
C GLN A 57 18.55 20.89 21.38
N ARG A 58 17.62 20.81 20.43
CA ARG A 58 17.72 19.90 19.28
C ARG A 58 18.80 20.41 18.33
N GLY A 59 19.93 19.70 18.28
CA GLY A 59 20.92 19.79 17.21
C GLY A 59 20.47 19.00 15.97
N GLY A 60 20.99 19.42 14.81
CA GLY A 60 20.55 19.01 13.49
C GLY A 60 20.88 17.61 13.02
N LEU A 61 20.02 17.08 12.15
CA LEU A 61 20.28 15.88 11.34
C LEU A 61 21.53 16.10 10.45
N LEU A 62 22.42 15.10 10.38
CA LEU A 62 23.57 15.03 9.44
C LEU A 62 24.69 16.06 9.66
N VAL A 63 24.83 16.62 10.86
CA VAL A 63 25.95 17.51 11.19
C VAL A 63 26.68 16.95 12.40
N ASP A 64 27.94 16.53 12.21
CA ASP A 64 28.77 15.99 13.29
C ASP A 64 29.12 17.06 14.36
N GLU A 65 29.21 18.33 13.94
CA GLU A 65 29.45 19.50 14.81
C GLU A 65 28.50 20.64 14.44
N MET A 66 27.62 21.03 15.37
CA MET A 66 26.60 22.07 15.16
C MET A 66 27.23 23.45 14.95
N ASP A 67 26.93 24.11 13.81
CA ASP A 67 27.17 25.55 13.65
C ASP A 67 25.92 26.32 14.10
N GLU A 68 26.03 27.02 15.24
CA GLU A 68 24.95 27.81 15.82
C GLU A 68 24.39 28.90 14.90
N SER A 69 25.15 29.33 13.88
CA SER A 69 24.73 30.37 12.94
C SER A 69 23.87 29.83 11.79
N VAL A 70 23.92 28.52 11.51
CA VAL A 70 23.30 27.90 10.33
C VAL A 70 22.34 26.75 10.68
N ASP A 71 22.64 25.98 11.72
CA ASP A 71 21.97 24.68 12.00
C ASP A 71 20.97 24.72 13.16
N ALA A 72 20.61 25.91 13.65
CA ALA A 72 19.74 26.10 14.82
C ALA A 72 18.30 25.59 14.65
N ASP A 73 17.89 25.20 13.44
CA ASP A 73 16.53 24.78 13.08
C ASP A 73 16.41 23.28 12.71
N ARG A 74 17.48 22.49 12.85
CA ARG A 74 17.49 21.06 12.47
C ARG A 74 17.37 20.13 13.70
N TYR A 75 16.83 18.91 13.55
CA TYR A 75 16.59 17.96 14.66
C TYR A 75 17.10 16.52 14.40
N TRP A 76 17.34 15.74 15.47
CA TRP A 76 17.79 14.33 15.41
C TRP A 76 16.65 13.32 15.71
N TRP A 77 16.50 12.29 14.86
CA TRP A 77 15.33 11.37 14.87
C TRP A 77 15.32 10.38 16.05
N SER A 78 16.47 9.80 16.40
CA SER A 78 16.58 8.72 17.39
C SER A 78 16.29 9.16 18.83
N THR A 79 16.35 10.46 19.09
CA THR A 79 16.06 11.09 20.40
C THR A 79 14.87 12.05 20.33
N CYS A 80 14.13 12.05 19.22
CA CYS A 80 13.00 12.94 19.00
C CYS A 80 11.84 12.58 19.94
N ASP A 81 11.58 13.44 20.92
CA ASP A 81 10.40 13.32 21.78
C ASP A 81 9.16 13.77 21.00
N THR A 82 8.40 12.81 20.47
CA THR A 82 7.21 13.03 19.63
C THR A 82 6.02 13.61 20.38
N ARG A 83 6.13 13.85 21.70
CA ARG A 83 5.03 14.33 22.54
C ARG A 83 4.81 15.84 22.45
N PHE A 84 5.71 16.60 21.83
CA PHE A 84 5.56 18.05 21.72
C PHE A 84 4.68 18.46 20.53
N PRO A 85 3.69 19.36 20.74
CA PRO A 85 2.77 19.79 19.69
C PRO A 85 3.51 20.59 18.60
N GLY A 86 3.16 20.36 17.33
CA GLY A 86 3.77 21.01 16.17
C GLY A 86 4.92 20.23 15.51
N HIS A 87 5.17 18.99 15.93
CA HIS A 87 6.05 18.08 15.19
C HIS A 87 5.35 17.57 13.93
N LEU A 88 6.12 17.45 12.84
CA LEU A 88 5.78 16.57 11.73
C LEU A 88 5.73 15.15 12.29
N ILE A 89 4.53 14.68 12.64
CA ILE A 89 4.29 13.25 12.74
C ILE A 89 4.54 12.78 11.30
N PRO A 90 5.58 11.98 11.00
CA PRO A 90 5.63 11.38 9.69
C PRO A 90 4.32 10.63 9.51
N ASN A 91 3.77 10.66 8.30
CA ASN A 91 2.67 9.78 7.97
C ASN A 91 3.05 8.35 8.39
N GLN A 92 2.05 7.53 8.76
CA GLN A 92 2.28 6.10 9.01
C GLN A 92 3.25 5.58 7.94
N LEU A 93 4.22 4.76 8.34
CA LEU A 93 5.08 4.07 7.37
C LEU A 93 4.14 3.53 6.28
N ALA A 94 4.42 3.87 5.02
CA ALA A 94 3.81 3.21 3.87
C ALA A 94 4.37 1.77 3.80
N THR A 95 4.20 1.01 4.88
CA THR A 95 4.48 -0.41 4.96
C THR A 95 3.24 -1.10 4.46
N GLU A 96 3.38 -1.73 3.29
CA GLU A 96 2.47 -2.72 2.74
C GLU A 96 1.01 -2.25 2.76
N ILE A 97 0.66 -1.41 1.80
CA ILE A 97 -0.76 -1.29 1.45
C ILE A 97 -1.15 -2.64 0.86
N PRO A 98 -2.00 -3.43 1.55
CA PRO A 98 -2.35 -4.74 1.05
C PRO A 98 -3.21 -4.54 -0.19
N ILE A 99 -2.74 -5.04 -1.32
CA ILE A 99 -3.51 -5.04 -2.55
C ILE A 99 -4.40 -6.28 -2.50
N PRO A 100 -5.74 -6.12 -2.43
CA PRO A 100 -6.63 -7.27 -2.42
C PRO A 100 -6.49 -8.00 -3.75
N ASN A 101 -6.20 -9.30 -3.67
CA ASN A 101 -6.38 -10.19 -4.82
C ASN A 101 -7.83 -10.64 -4.82
N TRP A 102 -8.57 -10.35 -5.89
CA TRP A 102 -9.99 -10.67 -5.95
C TRP A 102 -10.18 -12.15 -6.30
N ALA A 103 -10.95 -12.85 -5.48
CA ALA A 103 -11.31 -14.24 -5.70
C ALA A 103 -12.84 -14.40 -5.69
N SER A 104 -13.37 -15.10 -6.69
CA SER A 104 -14.79 -15.45 -6.75
C SER A 104 -15.13 -16.59 -5.78
N PRO A 105 -16.36 -16.65 -5.25
CA PRO A 105 -16.85 -17.80 -4.48
C PRO A 105 -16.80 -19.09 -5.28
N THR A 106 -16.65 -20.21 -4.57
CA THR A 106 -16.64 -21.56 -5.14
C THR A 106 -18.02 -22.21 -5.18
N GLY A 107 -19.01 -21.62 -4.52
CA GLY A 107 -20.38 -22.10 -4.51
C GLY A 107 -21.32 -21.17 -3.74
N THR A 108 -22.61 -21.42 -3.88
CA THR A 108 -23.71 -20.73 -3.19
C THR A 108 -24.46 -21.72 -2.29
N ASP A 109 -25.02 -21.21 -1.19
CA ASP A 109 -26.04 -21.89 -0.40
C ASP A 109 -27.21 -20.92 -0.18
N ASP A 110 -28.43 -21.41 -0.42
CA ASP A 110 -29.68 -20.68 -0.22
C ASP A 110 -30.52 -21.45 0.81
N PRO A 111 -30.30 -21.20 2.11
CA PRO A 111 -30.90 -22.00 3.18
C PRO A 111 -32.44 -21.96 3.18
N ASP A 112 -33.00 -20.88 2.68
CA ASP A 112 -34.43 -20.61 2.66
C ASP A 112 -35.07 -20.92 1.29
N THR A 113 -34.28 -21.29 0.27
CA THR A 113 -34.71 -21.51 -1.13
C THR A 113 -35.47 -20.30 -1.72
N ALA A 114 -35.09 -19.09 -1.31
CA ALA A 114 -35.75 -17.85 -1.71
C ALA A 114 -35.17 -17.26 -3.00
N TRP A 115 -33.90 -17.57 -3.30
CA TRP A 115 -33.17 -17.07 -4.45
C TRP A 115 -33.37 -17.98 -5.66
N THR A 116 -33.60 -17.36 -6.81
CA THR A 116 -33.63 -18.02 -8.12
C THR A 116 -32.31 -17.77 -8.83
N ASP A 117 -31.81 -18.80 -9.53
CA ASP A 117 -30.57 -18.77 -10.30
C ASP A 117 -29.34 -18.31 -9.49
N ASP A 118 -29.21 -18.76 -8.24
CA ASP A 118 -28.11 -18.47 -7.31
C ASP A 118 -26.71 -18.63 -7.92
N ALA A 119 -26.50 -19.67 -8.74
CA ALA A 119 -25.25 -19.91 -9.46
C ALA A 119 -24.83 -18.76 -10.39
N ASN A 120 -25.75 -17.87 -10.79
CA ASN A 120 -25.40 -16.70 -11.60
C ASN A 120 -24.62 -15.64 -10.82
N ALA A 121 -24.74 -15.58 -9.49
CA ALA A 121 -24.07 -14.58 -8.66
C ALA A 121 -22.54 -14.81 -8.52
N ILE A 122 -22.01 -15.92 -9.05
CA ILE A 122 -20.59 -16.31 -8.90
C ILE A 122 -19.90 -16.61 -10.25
N ASN A 123 -20.55 -16.29 -11.38
CA ASN A 123 -20.05 -16.67 -12.70
C ASN A 123 -19.12 -15.61 -13.36
N GLY A 124 -18.81 -14.52 -12.65
CA GLY A 124 -17.97 -13.43 -13.15
C GLY A 124 -18.60 -12.57 -14.25
N ASN A 125 -19.90 -12.74 -14.54
CA ASN A 125 -20.62 -11.98 -15.55
C ASN A 125 -21.72 -11.12 -14.90
N ILE A 126 -21.45 -9.82 -14.80
CA ILE A 126 -22.38 -8.82 -14.24
C ILE A 126 -23.72 -8.71 -14.98
N GLY A 127 -23.84 -9.25 -16.19
CA GLY A 127 -25.10 -9.32 -16.94
C GLY A 127 -26.06 -10.42 -16.49
N ASN A 128 -25.56 -11.41 -15.73
CA ASN A 128 -26.36 -12.46 -15.11
C ASN A 128 -26.57 -12.11 -13.62
N TYR A 129 -27.62 -12.64 -13.00
CA TYR A 129 -27.89 -12.40 -11.59
C TYR A 129 -28.65 -13.55 -10.94
N ALA A 130 -28.44 -13.71 -9.64
CA ALA A 130 -29.36 -14.37 -8.74
C ALA A 130 -30.40 -13.35 -8.25
N PHE A 131 -31.65 -13.76 -8.05
CA PHE A 131 -32.69 -12.82 -7.60
C PHE A 131 -33.70 -13.38 -6.60
N GLU A 132 -34.31 -12.49 -5.82
CA GLU A 132 -35.42 -12.76 -4.91
C GLU A 132 -36.46 -11.63 -4.99
N ASP A 133 -37.75 -11.99 -5.07
CA ASP A 133 -38.87 -11.05 -4.89
C ASP A 133 -39.01 -10.68 -3.40
N THR A 134 -38.52 -9.51 -3.03
CA THR A 134 -38.47 -9.04 -1.63
C THR A 134 -39.65 -8.13 -1.29
N GLU A 135 -40.32 -8.38 -0.16
CA GLU A 135 -41.44 -7.56 0.34
C GLU A 135 -41.05 -6.08 0.53
N ALA A 136 -42.00 -5.18 0.31
CA ALA A 136 -41.87 -3.75 0.56
C ALA A 136 -41.37 -3.45 1.99
N ASN A 137 -40.41 -2.55 2.13
CA ASN A 137 -39.80 -2.17 3.41
C ASN A 137 -39.20 -3.35 4.21
N THR A 138 -38.62 -4.32 3.52
CA THR A 138 -37.98 -5.48 4.16
C THR A 138 -36.63 -5.82 3.54
N TYR A 139 -35.84 -6.58 4.28
CA TYR A 139 -34.67 -7.24 3.74
C TYR A 139 -35.06 -8.53 3.03
N SER A 140 -34.38 -8.82 1.93
CA SER A 140 -34.33 -10.13 1.28
C SER A 140 -33.83 -11.19 2.28
N LYS A 141 -33.99 -12.47 1.93
CA LYS A 141 -33.24 -13.54 2.61
C LYS A 141 -31.75 -13.42 2.32
N TYR A 142 -30.97 -14.09 3.16
CA TYR A 142 -29.54 -14.19 2.93
C TYR A 142 -29.27 -15.18 1.80
N LEU A 143 -28.42 -14.78 0.87
CA LEU A 143 -27.71 -15.71 -0.01
C LEU A 143 -26.29 -15.90 0.55
N GLU A 144 -25.88 -17.15 0.75
CA GLU A 144 -24.59 -17.50 1.33
C GLU A 144 -23.62 -17.94 0.22
N PHE A 145 -22.36 -17.54 0.36
CA PHE A 145 -21.29 -17.73 -0.61
C PHE A 145 -20.13 -18.44 0.07
N THR A 146 -19.68 -19.55 -0.51
CA THR A 146 -18.63 -20.40 0.07
C THR A 146 -17.29 -20.17 -0.63
N PHE A 147 -16.20 -20.24 0.13
CA PHE A 147 -14.84 -20.05 -0.35
C PHE A 147 -13.90 -21.12 0.23
N SER A 148 -12.73 -21.29 -0.39
CA SER A 148 -11.60 -21.90 0.31
C SER A 148 -11.16 -20.97 1.43
N ALA A 149 -10.90 -21.51 2.63
CA ALA A 149 -10.50 -20.71 3.79
C ALA A 149 -9.35 -19.74 3.45
N ALA A 150 -9.62 -18.44 3.57
CA ALA A 150 -8.71 -17.38 3.15
C ALA A 150 -8.58 -16.29 4.22
N SER A 151 -7.51 -15.51 4.10
CA SER A 151 -7.36 -14.25 4.84
C SER A 151 -8.05 -13.17 4.00
N VAL A 152 -9.16 -12.59 4.48
CA VAL A 152 -10.00 -11.66 3.69
C VAL A 152 -9.92 -10.26 4.26
N ILE A 153 -9.69 -9.27 3.39
CA ILE A 153 -9.62 -7.85 3.73
C ILE A 153 -10.95 -7.17 3.42
N SER A 154 -11.52 -7.48 2.25
CA SER A 154 -12.71 -6.82 1.73
C SER A 154 -13.64 -7.80 1.03
N VAL A 155 -14.89 -7.39 0.89
CA VAL A 155 -15.91 -8.05 0.07
C VAL A 155 -16.44 -7.02 -0.91
N ALA A 156 -16.56 -7.42 -2.17
CA ALA A 156 -17.20 -6.63 -3.21
C ALA A 156 -18.37 -7.43 -3.79
N ALA A 157 -19.52 -6.78 -3.93
CA ALA A 157 -20.67 -7.38 -4.60
C ALA A 157 -21.27 -6.39 -5.61
N TYR A 158 -21.49 -6.83 -6.85
CA TYR A 158 -22.26 -6.06 -7.81
C TYR A 158 -23.74 -6.32 -7.56
N LEU A 159 -24.43 -5.30 -7.09
CA LEU A 159 -25.81 -5.39 -6.64
C LEU A 159 -26.70 -4.58 -7.58
N SER A 160 -27.87 -5.13 -7.90
CA SER A 160 -28.88 -4.42 -8.69
C SER A 160 -30.29 -4.72 -8.17
N SER A 161 -31.28 -4.09 -8.78
CA SER A 161 -32.70 -4.37 -8.55
C SER A 161 -33.49 -4.06 -9.82
N GLU A 162 -34.72 -4.55 -9.95
CA GLU A 162 -35.55 -4.27 -11.13
C GLU A 162 -35.79 -2.77 -11.34
N THR A 163 -35.90 -2.04 -10.23
CA THR A 163 -36.07 -0.59 -10.12
C THR A 163 -35.07 -0.07 -9.08
N ASP A 164 -34.73 1.23 -9.08
CA ASP A 164 -33.75 1.83 -8.14
C ASP A 164 -34.22 1.88 -6.66
N ASP A 165 -34.78 0.79 -6.15
CA ASP A 165 -35.41 0.69 -4.82
C ASP A 165 -34.54 -0.07 -3.80
N MET A 166 -33.41 -0.63 -4.22
CA MET A 166 -32.40 -1.16 -3.30
C MET A 166 -31.62 0.00 -2.65
N THR A 167 -31.86 0.24 -1.36
CA THR A 167 -31.20 1.36 -0.64
C THR A 167 -30.19 0.94 0.42
N GLN A 168 -30.26 -0.30 0.90
CA GLN A 168 -29.35 -0.80 1.93
C GLN A 168 -28.87 -2.21 1.61
N VAL A 169 -27.66 -2.52 2.10
CA VAL A 169 -27.06 -3.86 2.06
C VAL A 169 -26.51 -4.22 3.43
N SER A 170 -26.66 -5.49 3.80
CA SER A 170 -26.07 -6.07 4.99
C SER A 170 -25.20 -7.26 4.58
N MET A 171 -23.96 -7.27 5.06
CA MET A 171 -22.96 -8.29 4.76
C MET A 171 -22.38 -8.86 6.05
N ASP A 172 -22.35 -10.18 6.12
CA ASP A 172 -21.77 -10.92 7.24
C ASP A 172 -20.72 -11.91 6.74
N TYR A 173 -19.76 -12.27 7.59
CA TYR A 173 -18.82 -13.35 7.33
C TYR A 173 -18.90 -14.46 8.39
N SER A 174 -18.48 -15.66 8.02
CA SER A 174 -18.28 -16.78 8.94
C SER A 174 -16.90 -17.42 8.81
N LEU A 175 -16.37 -17.85 9.95
CA LEU A 175 -15.11 -18.60 10.05
C LEU A 175 -15.34 -20.12 10.17
N ASN A 176 -16.58 -20.55 10.41
CA ASN A 176 -16.94 -21.94 10.72
C ASN A 176 -18.27 -22.40 10.11
N GLY A 177 -18.96 -21.53 9.37
CA GLY A 177 -20.23 -21.79 8.69
C GLY A 177 -21.45 -21.81 9.60
N THR A 178 -21.30 -21.42 10.87
CA THR A 178 -22.42 -21.39 11.83
C THR A 178 -22.50 -20.09 12.60
N ASP A 179 -21.36 -19.49 12.93
CA ASP A 179 -21.27 -18.22 13.64
C ASP A 179 -21.04 -17.09 12.65
N TRP A 180 -21.97 -16.14 12.63
CA TRP A 180 -21.95 -15.01 11.70
C TRP A 180 -21.56 -13.73 12.40
N THR A 181 -20.67 -12.97 11.77
CA THR A 181 -20.26 -11.63 12.22
C THR A 181 -20.66 -10.61 11.16
N ASN A 182 -21.58 -9.71 11.50
CA ASN A 182 -21.90 -8.57 10.65
C ASN A 182 -20.70 -7.61 10.61
N PHE A 183 -20.22 -7.31 9.41
CA PHE A 183 -19.13 -6.35 9.20
C PHE A 183 -19.58 -5.09 8.47
N PHE A 184 -20.72 -5.15 7.77
CA PHE A 184 -21.33 -4.00 7.14
C PHE A 184 -22.86 -4.07 7.19
N GLU A 185 -23.49 -2.95 7.54
CA GLU A 185 -24.93 -2.70 7.37
C GLU A 185 -25.10 -1.20 7.13
N GLY A 186 -25.60 -0.83 5.95
CA GLY A 186 -25.69 0.57 5.58
C GLY A 186 -26.19 0.79 4.16
N ALA A 187 -26.00 2.00 3.65
CA ALA A 187 -26.44 2.40 2.32
C ALA A 187 -25.76 1.56 1.23
N GLY A 188 -26.57 1.03 0.31
CA GLY A 188 -26.13 0.35 -0.91
C GLY A 188 -26.28 1.25 -2.14
N ILE A 189 -25.53 0.94 -3.19
CA ILE A 189 -25.58 1.62 -4.50
C ILE A 189 -26.13 0.62 -5.52
N ASN A 190 -27.25 0.96 -6.16
CA ASN A 190 -27.84 0.16 -7.24
C ASN A 190 -26.97 0.19 -8.50
N ASP A 191 -26.93 -0.92 -9.24
CA ASP A 191 -26.17 -1.11 -10.49
C ASP A 191 -24.66 -0.81 -10.34
N ALA A 192 -24.09 -1.13 -9.19
CA ALA A 192 -22.69 -0.87 -8.89
C ALA A 192 -22.06 -1.92 -7.95
N TYR A 193 -20.72 -1.94 -7.92
CA TYR A 193 -19.98 -2.65 -6.90
C TYR A 193 -20.11 -1.94 -5.55
N ASN A 194 -20.58 -2.68 -4.56
CA ASN A 194 -20.61 -2.31 -3.15
C ASN A 194 -19.44 -3.00 -2.46
N THR A 195 -18.39 -2.23 -2.18
CA THR A 195 -17.12 -2.75 -1.63
C THR A 195 -16.94 -2.29 -0.20
N HIS A 196 -16.72 -3.23 0.71
CA HIS A 196 -16.57 -2.96 2.14
C HIS A 196 -15.45 -3.78 2.76
N ASP A 197 -14.64 -3.13 3.60
CA ASP A 197 -13.57 -3.78 4.35
C ASP A 197 -14.12 -4.47 5.61
N LEU A 198 -13.64 -5.68 5.91
CA LEU A 198 -14.14 -6.49 7.03
C LEU A 198 -13.75 -5.92 8.41
N ASN A 199 -12.55 -5.33 8.53
CA ASN A 199 -12.02 -4.87 9.81
C ASN A 199 -11.17 -3.59 9.66
N SER A 200 -11.76 -2.55 9.06
CA SER A 200 -11.06 -1.28 8.76
C SER A 200 -9.77 -1.48 7.96
N GLY A 201 -9.81 -2.41 7.00
CA GLY A 201 -8.68 -2.79 6.15
C GLY A 201 -7.73 -3.83 6.77
N ALA A 202 -7.91 -4.24 8.02
CA ALA A 202 -7.14 -5.35 8.59
C ALA A 202 -7.70 -6.70 8.10
N PRO A 203 -6.85 -7.67 7.74
CA PRO A 203 -7.31 -8.98 7.29
C PRO A 203 -7.98 -9.78 8.40
N VAL A 204 -9.05 -10.50 8.05
CA VAL A 204 -9.70 -11.51 8.88
C VAL A 204 -9.29 -12.89 8.38
N ALA A 205 -8.58 -13.64 9.22
CA ALA A 205 -8.04 -14.94 8.85
C ALA A 205 -9.12 -16.04 8.84
N SER A 206 -9.00 -16.96 7.88
CA SER A 206 -9.83 -18.18 7.76
C SER A 206 -11.32 -17.91 7.56
N VAL A 207 -11.67 -16.86 6.83
CA VAL A 207 -13.05 -16.67 6.35
C VAL A 207 -13.34 -17.78 5.33
N ILE A 208 -14.45 -18.48 5.53
CA ILE A 208 -14.90 -19.56 4.65
C ILE A 208 -16.22 -19.23 3.96
N GLU A 209 -17.01 -18.33 4.53
CA GLU A 209 -18.32 -17.97 4.00
C GLU A 209 -18.62 -16.48 4.19
N ILE A 210 -19.35 -15.92 3.23
CA ILE A 210 -19.94 -14.58 3.26
C ILE A 210 -21.43 -14.73 2.99
N ARG A 211 -22.27 -13.90 3.59
CA ARG A 211 -23.68 -13.82 3.21
C ARG A 211 -24.13 -12.38 3.02
N ILE A 212 -25.04 -12.18 2.09
CA ILE A 212 -25.52 -10.86 1.67
C ILE A 212 -27.05 -10.86 1.67
N LYS A 213 -27.64 -9.76 2.12
CA LYS A 213 -29.08 -9.45 1.96
C LYS A 213 -29.28 -7.98 1.59
N LEU A 214 -30.35 -7.71 0.85
CA LEU A 214 -30.65 -6.41 0.24
C LEU A 214 -31.96 -5.85 0.80
N TYR A 215 -32.02 -4.54 1.06
CA TYR A 215 -33.24 -3.89 1.56
C TYR A 215 -34.03 -3.24 0.44
N ASN A 216 -35.30 -3.61 0.32
CA ASN A 216 -36.27 -2.99 -0.56
C ASN A 216 -36.94 -1.78 0.14
N ASP A 217 -36.68 -0.56 -0.33
CA ASP A 217 -37.28 0.67 0.20
C ASP A 217 -38.58 1.08 -0.51
N ASP A 218 -39.08 0.26 -1.44
CA ASP A 218 -40.40 0.50 -2.02
C ASP A 218 -41.49 0.35 -0.95
N ASP A 219 -42.44 1.29 -0.95
CA ASP A 219 -43.50 1.38 0.06
C ASP A 219 -44.63 0.35 -0.10
N ALA A 220 -44.77 -0.26 -1.27
CA ALA A 220 -45.99 -0.99 -1.60
C ALA A 220 -45.82 -2.24 -2.46
N VAL A 221 -44.66 -2.44 -3.09
CA VAL A 221 -44.47 -3.49 -4.10
C VAL A 221 -43.31 -4.41 -3.72
N PHE A 222 -43.50 -5.70 -4.02
CA PHE A 222 -42.39 -6.63 -4.07
C PHE A 222 -41.41 -6.18 -5.14
N ARG A 223 -40.12 -6.20 -4.84
CA ARG A 223 -39.08 -5.85 -5.80
C ARG A 223 -38.09 -6.98 -5.92
N GLU A 224 -37.73 -7.27 -7.16
CA GLU A 224 -36.68 -8.22 -7.49
C GLU A 224 -35.32 -7.62 -7.08
N MET A 225 -34.76 -8.14 -6.00
CA MET A 225 -33.43 -7.81 -5.50
C MET A 225 -32.42 -8.73 -6.18
N ARG A 226 -31.31 -8.19 -6.69
CA ARG A 226 -30.38 -8.95 -7.55
C ARG A 226 -28.95 -8.89 -7.03
N ILE A 227 -28.28 -10.04 -7.07
CA ILE A 227 -26.84 -10.16 -6.86
C ILE A 227 -26.23 -10.69 -8.15
N ASN A 228 -25.43 -9.85 -8.83
CA ASN A 228 -24.89 -10.18 -10.14
C ASN A 228 -23.51 -10.84 -10.06
N ASN A 229 -22.67 -10.37 -9.13
CA ASN A 229 -21.34 -10.93 -8.91
C ASN A 229 -20.92 -10.70 -7.45
N VAL A 230 -20.20 -11.65 -6.86
CA VAL A 230 -19.57 -11.50 -5.54
C VAL A 230 -18.12 -11.90 -5.63
N GLU A 231 -17.25 -11.14 -4.98
CA GLU A 231 -15.81 -11.36 -4.92
C GLU A 231 -15.29 -11.00 -3.53
N ILE A 232 -14.26 -11.72 -3.07
CA ILE A 232 -13.52 -11.41 -1.85
C ILE A 232 -12.13 -10.87 -2.20
N GLY A 233 -11.74 -9.78 -1.55
CA GLY A 233 -10.37 -9.30 -1.58
C GLY A 233 -9.55 -10.08 -0.58
N VAL A 234 -8.80 -11.08 -1.06
CA VAL A 234 -7.91 -11.86 -0.18
C VAL A 234 -6.62 -11.09 0.08
N ASP A 235 -6.18 -11.15 1.33
CA ASP A 235 -4.86 -10.69 1.75
C ASP A 235 -3.81 -11.60 1.16
N ASN A 236 -3.24 -11.15 0.05
CA ASN A 236 -2.07 -11.75 -0.54
C ASN A 236 -0.79 -11.11 0.01
N SER A 237 -0.73 -10.64 1.27
CA SER A 237 0.44 -10.04 1.96
C SER A 237 1.77 -10.82 1.83
N SER A 238 1.78 -11.99 1.20
CA SER A 238 2.98 -12.52 0.53
C SER A 238 3.59 -11.62 -0.58
N GLY A 239 2.83 -10.66 -1.11
CA GLY A 239 3.26 -9.69 -2.12
C GLY A 239 3.78 -8.43 -1.46
N THR A 240 4.98 -8.47 -0.88
CA THR A 240 5.69 -7.24 -0.52
C THR A 240 5.93 -6.44 -1.80
N VAL A 241 5.67 -5.13 -1.78
CA VAL A 241 6.06 -4.23 -2.87
C VAL A 241 7.56 -4.40 -3.07
N THR A 242 7.96 -5.05 -4.16
CA THR A 242 9.37 -5.38 -4.39
C THR A 242 10.11 -4.15 -4.90
N LYS A 243 9.44 -3.32 -5.71
CA LYS A 243 10.00 -2.17 -6.41
C LYS A 243 8.96 -1.09 -6.68
N TRP A 244 9.41 0.14 -6.84
CA TRP A 244 8.59 1.25 -7.30
C TRP A 244 9.42 2.22 -8.14
N LYS A 245 8.77 2.96 -9.03
CA LYS A 245 9.42 3.94 -9.90
C LYS A 245 8.45 5.03 -10.34
N GLU A 246 8.92 6.27 -10.37
CA GLU A 246 8.19 7.39 -10.95
C GLU A 246 8.32 7.37 -12.48
N PHE A 247 7.19 7.34 -13.18
CA PHE A 247 7.13 7.41 -14.64
C PHE A 247 5.93 8.25 -15.06
N ASN A 248 6.10 9.15 -16.03
CA ASN A 248 5.01 10.01 -16.52
C ASN A 248 4.25 10.79 -15.43
N SER A 249 4.95 11.24 -14.38
CA SER A 249 4.36 11.92 -13.20
C SER A 249 3.39 11.06 -12.36
N GLU A 250 3.49 9.75 -12.49
CA GLU A 250 2.76 8.77 -11.69
C GLU A 250 3.74 7.81 -11.00
N THR A 251 3.34 7.27 -9.86
CA THR A 251 4.12 6.28 -9.12
C THR A 251 3.67 4.87 -9.53
N TYR A 252 4.56 4.11 -10.15
CA TYR A 252 4.33 2.71 -10.48
C TYR A 252 4.96 1.81 -9.41
N MET A 253 4.26 0.73 -9.06
CA MET A 253 4.63 -0.20 -8.02
C MET A 253 4.53 -1.64 -8.52
N ALA A 254 5.59 -2.39 -8.30
CA ALA A 254 5.65 -3.82 -8.53
C ALA A 254 5.29 -4.59 -7.26
N THR A 255 4.29 -5.45 -7.34
CA THR A 255 3.83 -6.31 -6.26
C THR A 255 3.72 -7.72 -6.79
N GLY A 256 4.77 -8.54 -6.64
CA GLY A 256 4.82 -9.85 -7.28
C GLY A 256 4.70 -9.72 -8.80
N ALA A 257 3.70 -10.36 -9.42
CA ALA A 257 3.42 -10.31 -10.85
C ALA A 257 2.59 -9.09 -11.31
N PHE A 258 2.21 -8.20 -10.40
CA PHE A 258 1.31 -7.08 -10.69
C PHE A 258 2.07 -5.77 -10.77
N LEU A 259 1.86 -5.03 -11.86
CA LEU A 259 2.23 -3.64 -11.99
C LEU A 259 1.01 -2.77 -11.71
N ASN A 260 1.10 -1.97 -10.67
CA ASN A 260 0.05 -1.05 -10.26
C ASN A 260 0.56 0.39 -10.41
N LYS A 261 -0.34 1.34 -10.63
CA LYS A 261 -0.04 2.77 -10.52
C LYS A 261 -0.89 3.41 -9.44
N ILE A 262 -0.33 4.41 -8.78
CA ILE A 262 -1.08 5.33 -7.95
C ILE A 262 -1.51 6.47 -8.87
N ASP A 263 -2.82 6.68 -8.96
CA ASP A 263 -3.37 7.74 -9.80
C ASP A 263 -2.90 9.12 -9.32
N SER A 264 -3.03 10.15 -10.18
CA SER A 264 -2.64 11.52 -9.82
C SER A 264 -3.39 12.11 -8.62
N THR A 265 -4.50 11.49 -8.19
CA THR A 265 -5.23 11.89 -6.99
C THR A 265 -4.66 11.28 -5.72
N ALA A 266 -3.78 10.28 -5.84
CA ALA A 266 -3.17 9.50 -4.76
C ALA A 266 -4.19 8.77 -3.87
N LEU A 267 -5.39 8.52 -4.40
CA LEU A 267 -6.47 7.89 -3.64
C LEU A 267 -6.76 6.46 -4.09
N TYR A 268 -6.40 6.10 -5.33
CA TYR A 268 -6.74 4.79 -5.88
C TYR A 268 -5.52 4.11 -6.50
N TYR A 269 -5.46 2.79 -6.29
CA TYR A 269 -4.56 1.89 -6.99
C TYR A 269 -5.26 1.42 -8.26
N GLU A 270 -4.62 1.65 -9.40
CA GLU A 270 -5.07 1.11 -10.67
C GLU A 270 -4.12 -0.04 -11.07
N LEU A 271 -4.68 -1.23 -11.26
CA LEU A 271 -3.94 -2.34 -11.84
C LEU A 271 -3.65 -1.99 -13.30
N VAL A 272 -2.38 -1.78 -13.62
CA VAL A 272 -1.94 -1.47 -14.99
C VAL A 272 -1.80 -2.78 -15.77
N ARG A 273 -1.16 -3.78 -15.17
CA ARG A 273 -0.93 -5.08 -15.82
C ARG A 273 -0.63 -6.21 -14.82
N GLU A 274 -1.14 -7.40 -15.11
CA GLU A 274 -0.68 -8.66 -14.53
C GLU A 274 0.22 -9.41 -15.51
N PHE A 275 1.34 -9.94 -15.01
CA PHE A 275 2.29 -10.76 -15.75
C PHE A 275 2.13 -12.23 -15.36
N SER A 276 1.50 -13.01 -16.21
CA SER A 276 1.23 -14.45 -15.95
C SER A 276 2.49 -15.31 -15.88
N GLU A 277 3.61 -14.81 -16.41
CA GLU A 277 4.84 -15.57 -16.63
C GLU A 277 5.74 -15.62 -15.40
N ALA A 278 5.95 -14.47 -14.73
CA ALA A 278 6.78 -14.38 -13.53
C ALA A 278 6.52 -13.08 -12.73
N SER A 279 7.08 -13.02 -11.53
CA SER A 279 7.04 -11.81 -10.70
C SER A 279 7.99 -10.72 -11.22
N ILE A 280 7.60 -9.47 -11.11
CA ILE A 280 8.42 -8.30 -11.42
C ILE A 280 9.57 -8.21 -10.41
N THR A 281 10.80 -8.23 -10.92
CA THR A 281 12.04 -8.14 -10.15
C THR A 281 12.65 -6.75 -10.16
N ASP A 282 12.39 -5.95 -11.19
CA ASP A 282 12.90 -4.58 -11.29
C ASP A 282 12.00 -3.63 -12.10
N LEU A 283 12.07 -2.34 -11.78
CA LEU A 283 11.42 -1.24 -12.50
C LEU A 283 12.43 -0.11 -12.74
N GLU A 284 12.65 0.25 -14.00
CA GLU A 284 13.60 1.32 -14.37
C GLU A 284 13.00 2.23 -15.44
N VAL A 285 13.30 3.53 -15.41
CA VAL A 285 12.85 4.45 -16.47
C VAL A 285 14.03 4.74 -17.38
N ALA A 286 13.89 4.35 -18.64
CA ALA A 286 14.90 4.58 -19.67
C ALA A 286 14.22 4.90 -21.00
N PHE A 287 14.84 5.79 -21.78
CA PHE A 287 14.36 6.14 -23.14
C PHE A 287 12.91 6.68 -23.22
N GLY A 288 12.40 7.24 -22.12
CA GLY A 288 11.01 7.69 -22.06
C GLY A 288 10.01 6.55 -21.90
N GLU A 289 10.48 5.37 -21.49
CA GLU A 289 9.70 4.17 -21.23
C GLU A 289 9.99 3.66 -19.81
N LEU A 290 9.01 2.95 -19.23
CA LEU A 290 9.19 2.16 -18.01
C LEU A 290 9.57 0.74 -18.41
N ILE A 291 10.80 0.35 -18.10
CA ILE A 291 11.35 -0.99 -18.28
C ILE A 291 10.97 -1.84 -17.06
N ILE A 292 10.38 -3.00 -17.32
CA ILE A 292 9.86 -3.93 -16.33
C ILE A 292 10.55 -5.28 -16.54
N THR A 293 11.31 -5.70 -15.53
CA THR A 293 12.04 -6.98 -15.57
C THR A 293 11.25 -8.03 -14.80
N LEU A 294 11.10 -9.23 -15.35
CA LEU A 294 10.37 -10.33 -14.72
C LEU A 294 11.33 -11.46 -14.32
N GLY A 295 11.34 -11.83 -13.04
CA GLY A 295 12.01 -13.03 -12.54
C GLY A 295 13.45 -13.22 -13.03
N ASP A 296 13.79 -14.48 -13.35
CA ASP A 296 15.00 -14.88 -14.07
C ASP A 296 14.75 -14.97 -15.60
N ALA A 297 13.67 -14.37 -16.11
CA ALA A 297 13.38 -14.43 -17.53
C ALA A 297 14.34 -13.51 -18.31
N ASP A 298 14.83 -13.99 -19.46
CA ASP A 298 15.67 -13.20 -20.39
C ASP A 298 14.87 -12.10 -21.13
N GLU A 299 13.58 -11.96 -20.82
CA GLU A 299 12.66 -11.01 -21.45
C GLU A 299 12.32 -9.87 -20.50
N TYR A 300 12.36 -8.65 -21.01
CA TYR A 300 11.85 -7.46 -20.33
C TYR A 300 10.73 -6.83 -21.13
N TYR A 301 9.78 -6.23 -20.42
CA TYR A 301 8.70 -5.45 -20.99
C TYR A 301 9.10 -3.99 -20.94
N HIS A 302 8.70 -3.22 -21.94
CA HIS A 302 8.75 -1.76 -21.87
C HIS A 302 7.36 -1.19 -22.07
N MET A 303 7.06 -0.17 -21.27
CA MET A 303 5.79 0.53 -21.26
C MET A 303 6.02 1.99 -21.62
N THR A 304 5.33 2.47 -22.65
CA THR A 304 5.41 3.88 -23.07
C THR A 304 4.53 4.76 -22.19
N THR A 305 4.59 6.08 -22.36
CA THR A 305 3.71 7.03 -21.67
C THR A 305 2.22 6.86 -22.00
N ALA A 306 1.89 6.12 -23.07
CA ALA A 306 0.52 5.75 -23.41
C ALA A 306 0.09 4.42 -22.75
N GLU A 307 0.87 3.90 -21.80
CA GLU A 307 0.68 2.59 -21.14
C GLU A 307 0.59 1.42 -22.13
N SER A 308 1.15 1.59 -23.32
CA SER A 308 1.28 0.49 -24.29
C SER A 308 2.49 -0.35 -23.93
N PHE A 309 2.27 -1.66 -23.78
CA PHE A 309 3.29 -2.62 -23.44
C PHE A 309 3.79 -3.34 -24.68
N SER A 310 5.09 -3.43 -24.83
CA SER A 310 5.73 -4.27 -25.85
C SER A 310 6.76 -5.18 -25.18
N ILE A 311 6.82 -6.43 -25.66
CA ILE A 311 7.84 -7.37 -25.26
C ILE A 311 9.03 -7.11 -26.16
N SER A 312 10.20 -6.83 -25.57
CA SER A 312 11.44 -6.87 -26.34
C SER A 312 11.93 -8.31 -26.41
N SER A 313 11.20 -9.17 -27.09
CA SER A 313 11.67 -10.51 -27.42
C SER A 313 12.50 -10.37 -28.69
N ASP A 314 13.79 -10.08 -28.53
CA ASP A 314 14.70 -10.18 -29.67
C ASP A 314 14.97 -11.68 -29.93
N ALA A 315 13.93 -12.42 -30.31
CA ALA A 315 13.96 -13.86 -30.54
C ALA A 315 14.82 -14.25 -31.76
N ASN A 316 15.27 -13.26 -32.55
CA ASN A 316 16.18 -13.45 -33.68
C ASN A 316 17.59 -12.90 -33.43
N ASN A 317 17.83 -12.28 -32.28
CA ASN A 317 19.14 -11.77 -31.93
C ASN A 317 19.72 -12.71 -30.87
N THR A 318 20.74 -13.48 -31.25
CA THR A 318 21.51 -14.36 -30.35
C THR A 318 22.25 -13.60 -29.23
N ASP A 319 21.92 -12.33 -29.04
CA ASP A 319 22.52 -11.33 -28.19
C ASP A 319 21.52 -10.83 -27.13
N GLN A 320 20.77 -11.75 -26.50
CA GLN A 320 19.87 -11.38 -25.41
C GLN A 320 20.65 -10.83 -24.22
N TRP A 321 20.20 -9.69 -23.70
CA TRP A 321 20.81 -8.99 -22.58
C TRP A 321 20.32 -9.60 -21.27
N THR A 322 21.22 -10.26 -20.55
CA THR A 322 20.96 -10.89 -19.25
C THR A 322 20.95 -9.91 -18.08
N LYS A 323 21.60 -8.74 -18.21
CA LYS A 323 21.64 -7.69 -17.17
C LYS A 323 21.75 -6.32 -17.83
N CYS A 324 21.01 -5.33 -17.34
CA CYS A 324 21.07 -3.96 -17.86
C CYS A 324 21.55 -2.99 -16.78
N ILE A 325 22.45 -2.06 -17.13
CA ILE A 325 22.89 -0.97 -16.26
C ILE A 325 22.74 0.33 -17.04
N TYR A 326 22.07 1.31 -16.44
CA TYR A 326 22.02 2.66 -16.98
C TYR A 326 23.17 3.49 -16.42
N TRP A 327 24.04 3.99 -17.30
CA TRP A 327 25.18 4.81 -16.89
C TRP A 327 25.46 5.92 -17.91
N SER A 328 25.64 7.15 -17.42
CA SER A 328 26.00 8.33 -18.23
C SER A 328 25.12 8.54 -19.47
N GLY A 329 23.80 8.33 -19.35
CA GLY A 329 22.86 8.58 -20.45
C GLY A 329 22.73 7.44 -21.47
N LYS A 330 23.30 6.27 -21.19
CA LYS A 330 23.23 5.09 -22.07
C LYS A 330 22.84 3.85 -21.28
N LEU A 331 22.03 2.99 -21.90
CA LEU A 331 21.74 1.65 -21.37
C LEU A 331 22.79 0.68 -21.89
N TYR A 332 23.43 -0.03 -20.97
CA TYR A 332 24.38 -1.08 -21.26
C TYR A 332 23.75 -2.41 -20.88
N GLY A 333 23.66 -3.33 -21.84
CA GLY A 333 23.27 -4.70 -21.60
C GLY A 333 24.48 -5.62 -21.56
N CYS A 334 24.52 -6.53 -20.61
CA CYS A 334 25.46 -7.64 -20.55
C CYS A 334 24.81 -8.86 -21.22
N LYS A 335 25.43 -9.40 -22.25
CA LYS A 335 25.01 -10.67 -22.86
C LYS A 335 25.37 -11.86 -21.97
N SER A 336 24.81 -13.02 -22.28
CA SER A 336 25.08 -14.27 -21.56
C SER A 336 26.56 -14.72 -21.60
N ASP A 337 27.33 -14.28 -22.60
CA ASP A 337 28.78 -14.50 -22.69
C ASP A 337 29.63 -13.50 -21.89
N GLY A 338 28.99 -12.56 -21.19
CA GLY A 338 29.64 -11.52 -20.40
C GLY A 338 30.03 -10.28 -21.20
N THR A 339 29.76 -10.21 -22.50
CA THR A 339 30.03 -9.00 -23.28
C THR A 339 29.04 -7.90 -22.97
N MET A 340 29.56 -6.70 -22.71
CA MET A 340 28.76 -5.51 -22.49
C MET A 340 28.54 -4.79 -23.82
N THR A 341 27.29 -4.60 -24.22
CA THR A 341 26.93 -3.81 -25.40
C THR A 341 26.06 -2.63 -25.01
N SER A 342 26.42 -1.44 -25.48
CA SER A 342 25.56 -0.26 -25.30
C SER A 342 24.49 -0.20 -26.37
N CYS A 343 23.26 0.16 -26.00
CA CYS A 343 22.25 0.60 -26.96
C CYS A 343 22.76 1.89 -27.63
N THR A 344 23.30 1.76 -28.83
CA THR A 344 23.34 2.85 -29.80
C THR A 344 22.13 2.69 -30.70
N THR A 345 21.30 3.71 -30.73
CA THR A 345 20.14 3.96 -31.58
C THR A 345 20.01 3.05 -32.81
N ALA A 346 18.85 2.40 -32.95
CA ALA A 346 18.46 1.71 -34.18
C ALA A 346 18.52 2.69 -35.38
N GLY A 347 19.47 2.47 -36.29
CA GLY A 347 19.54 3.16 -37.58
C GLY A 347 20.89 3.83 -37.93
N GLY A 348 21.87 3.85 -37.04
CA GLY A 348 23.22 4.36 -37.36
C GLY A 348 24.15 3.26 -37.82
N SER A 349 24.57 3.30 -39.10
CA SER A 349 25.64 2.47 -39.67
C SER A 349 26.84 2.33 -38.72
N THR A 350 27.20 1.10 -38.38
CA THR A 350 28.40 0.74 -37.61
C THR A 350 29.68 1.04 -38.41
N THR A 351 30.22 2.24 -38.28
CA THR A 351 31.68 2.40 -38.43
C THR A 351 32.32 2.05 -37.10
N ALA A 352 33.09 0.97 -37.10
CA ALA A 352 33.88 0.51 -35.97
C ALA A 352 34.58 1.68 -35.28
N ALA A 353 34.22 1.93 -34.02
CA ALA A 353 34.90 2.89 -33.17
C ALA A 353 36.19 2.25 -32.64
N ASP A 354 37.17 2.13 -33.53
CA ASP A 354 38.57 2.38 -33.16
C ASP A 354 38.74 3.91 -33.21
N ALA A 355 38.72 4.52 -32.03
CA ALA A 355 39.56 5.64 -31.63
C ALA A 355 38.88 6.39 -30.48
N SER A 356 39.47 6.24 -29.29
CA SER A 356 39.32 7.10 -28.10
C SER A 356 37.96 7.10 -27.37
N GLY A 357 37.87 6.32 -26.28
CA GLY A 357 36.87 6.49 -25.22
C GLY A 357 35.82 5.38 -25.06
N GLY A 358 36.11 4.16 -25.51
CA GLY A 358 35.24 2.99 -25.30
C GLY A 358 35.43 2.33 -23.94
N LEU A 359 34.39 1.66 -23.43
CA LEU A 359 34.42 0.91 -22.17
C LEU A 359 35.47 -0.22 -22.14
N ASP A 360 36.03 -0.59 -23.30
CA ASP A 360 37.17 -1.50 -23.39
C ASP A 360 38.43 -0.93 -22.71
N GLU A 361 38.62 0.41 -22.65
CA GLU A 361 39.70 1.05 -21.87
C GLU A 361 39.46 0.90 -20.35
N LEU A 362 38.19 0.87 -19.89
CA LEU A 362 37.86 0.65 -18.47
C LEU A 362 38.17 -0.78 -17.99
N VAL A 363 38.28 -1.74 -18.92
CA VAL A 363 38.60 -3.14 -18.63
C VAL A 363 40.11 -3.40 -18.78
N ASP A 364 40.80 -2.74 -19.70
CA ASP A 364 42.26 -2.83 -19.88
C ASP A 364 43.04 -2.15 -18.73
N ASP A 365 42.62 -0.96 -18.30
CA ASP A 365 43.42 -0.11 -17.41
C ASP A 365 43.40 -0.50 -15.92
N ASN A 366 42.85 -1.66 -15.55
CA ASN A 366 42.76 -2.13 -14.17
C ASN A 366 41.93 -1.22 -13.22
N ASP A 367 41.24 -0.21 -13.75
CA ASP A 367 40.44 0.76 -12.98
C ASP A 367 39.13 0.16 -12.44
N LEU A 368 38.68 -0.98 -12.97
CA LEU A 368 37.58 -1.76 -12.41
C LEU A 368 37.84 -2.27 -10.98
N GLN A 369 39.10 -2.40 -10.56
CA GLN A 369 39.43 -2.78 -9.17
C GLN A 369 39.02 -1.72 -8.15
N ARG A 370 38.81 -0.45 -8.55
CA ARG A 370 38.36 0.61 -7.64
C ARG A 370 36.85 0.75 -7.56
N LEU A 371 36.10 0.25 -8.53
CA LEU A 371 34.65 0.40 -8.54
C LEU A 371 33.93 -0.61 -7.63
N PHE A 372 34.61 -1.69 -7.19
CA PHE A 372 34.04 -2.73 -6.31
C PHE A 372 34.83 -3.01 -5.02
N THR A 373 35.71 -2.11 -4.56
CA THR A 373 36.26 -2.22 -3.19
C THR A 373 35.37 -1.52 -2.16
N HIS A 374 34.16 -2.02 -2.00
CA HIS A 374 33.39 -1.87 -0.78
C HIS A 374 32.63 -3.17 -0.47
N PHE A 375 33.34 -4.29 -0.51
CA PHE A 375 32.93 -5.49 0.23
C PHE A 375 33.61 -5.47 1.60
N LYS A 376 32.77 -5.41 2.62
CA LYS A 376 33.07 -5.53 4.04
C LYS A 376 33.84 -6.82 4.29
N SER A 377 35.04 -6.73 4.88
CA SER A 377 35.72 -7.88 5.49
C SER A 377 35.17 -8.08 6.90
N ASP A 378 34.68 -9.29 7.19
CA ASP A 378 34.24 -9.89 8.47
C ASP A 378 33.70 -8.95 9.58
#